data_AF-A0AAJ1ZK39-F1
#
_entry.id   AF-A0AAJ1ZK39-F1
#
_cell.length_a   1.000
_cell.length_b   1.000
_cell.length_c   1.000
_cell.angle_alpha   90.00
_cell.angle_beta   90.00
_cell.angle_gamma   90.00
#
_symmetry.space_group_name_H-M   'P 1'
#
loop_
_entity.id
_entity.type
_entity.pdbx_description
1 polymer ?
#
loop_
_entity_poly.entity_id
_entity_poly.type
_entity_poly.pdbx_seq_one_letter_code
_entity_poly.pdbx_strand_id
1 'polypeptide(L)'
;MSKIKTAFTLPTNEQDARARMALLTAAMDRARPLAEQLEKLMAAKDEYRTALAEAEHINANLDAIKLADWERRVDEFKIDSVKPTEHGDSHLLRGFQVIGTHKGTPFAQSLYNGDRAMYAALAKVEHMIPAHIRAWHADANESLLKAYRFKQLGYVAA
;
A
#
# COMPACT_ATOMS: atom_id res chain seq x y z
N MET A 1 41.46 -31.86 22.69
CA MET A 1 40.34 -31.97 23.65
C MET A 1 39.06 -32.40 22.91
N SER A 2 38.81 -33.71 22.83
CA SER A 2 37.56 -34.29 22.31
C SER A 2 36.82 -34.92 23.50
N LYS A 3 35.89 -34.18 24.11
CA LYS A 3 35.08 -34.66 25.26
C LYS A 3 33.70 -35.16 24.83
N ILE A 4 33.62 -35.94 23.75
CA ILE A 4 32.32 -36.51 23.28
C ILE A 4 32.38 -38.03 23.10
N LYS A 5 33.55 -38.69 23.21
CA LYS A 5 33.68 -40.12 22.88
C LYS A 5 33.49 -41.12 24.04
N THR A 6 33.12 -40.70 25.24
CA THR A 6 32.89 -41.63 26.38
C THR A 6 31.42 -41.97 26.66
N ALA A 7 30.47 -41.48 25.87
CA ALA A 7 29.04 -41.57 26.21
C ALA A 7 28.31 -42.86 25.76
N PHE A 8 29.00 -43.92 25.32
CA PHE A 8 28.35 -45.16 24.84
C PHE A 8 29.04 -46.47 25.27
N THR A 9 29.84 -46.46 26.34
CA THR A 9 30.31 -47.72 26.95
C THR A 9 29.13 -48.46 27.58
N LEU A 10 28.89 -49.70 27.18
CA LEU A 10 27.88 -50.56 27.81
C LEU A 10 28.22 -50.76 29.30
N PRO A 11 27.25 -50.68 30.22
CA PRO A 11 27.50 -50.94 31.63
C PRO A 11 28.00 -52.37 31.81
N THR A 12 29.10 -52.53 32.56
CA THR A 12 29.77 -53.83 32.77
C THR A 12 29.29 -54.54 34.04
N ASN A 13 28.43 -53.90 34.85
CA ASN A 13 27.77 -54.49 36.01
C ASN A 13 26.34 -53.95 36.16
N GLU A 14 25.55 -54.61 37.01
CA GLU A 14 24.12 -54.33 37.18
C GLU A 14 23.84 -52.96 37.83
N GLN A 15 24.72 -52.53 38.75
CA GLN A 15 24.57 -51.25 39.45
C GLN A 15 24.76 -50.06 38.51
N ASP A 16 25.77 -50.13 37.63
CA ASP A 16 26.03 -49.14 36.59
C ASP A 16 24.91 -49.12 35.55
N ALA A 17 24.35 -50.29 35.22
CA ALA A 17 23.20 -50.38 34.31
C ALA A 17 21.96 -49.67 34.89
N ARG A 18 21.65 -49.90 36.18
CA ARG A 18 20.53 -49.23 36.87
C ARG A 18 20.75 -47.72 36.99
N ALA A 19 21.95 -47.29 37.35
CA ALA A 19 22.29 -45.86 37.46
C ALA A 19 22.16 -45.16 36.10
N ARG A 20 22.64 -45.79 35.03
CA ARG A 20 22.53 -45.25 33.67
C ARG A 20 21.10 -45.22 33.15
N MET A 21 20.30 -46.24 33.48
CA MET A 21 18.88 -46.27 33.14
C MET A 21 18.14 -45.13 33.85
N ALA A 22 18.40 -44.88 35.14
CA ALA A 22 17.80 -43.77 35.87
C ALA A 22 18.17 -42.40 35.27
N LEU A 23 19.42 -42.21 34.85
CA LEU A 23 19.86 -40.98 34.16
C LEU A 23 19.17 -40.79 32.81
N LEU A 24 19.03 -41.86 32.02
CA LEU A 24 18.34 -41.82 30.74
C LEU A 24 16.85 -41.52 30.93
N THR A 25 16.18 -42.16 31.90
CA THR A 25 14.78 -41.86 32.24
C THR A 25 14.60 -40.40 32.65
N ALA A 26 15.45 -39.87 33.53
CA ALA A 26 15.39 -38.47 33.93
C ALA A 26 15.64 -37.50 32.75
N ALA A 27 16.50 -37.88 31.79
CA ALA A 27 16.71 -37.09 30.58
C ALA A 27 15.48 -37.15 29.64
N MET A 28 14.84 -38.31 29.49
CA MET A 28 13.61 -38.47 28.73
C MET A 28 12.46 -37.66 29.34
N ASP A 29 12.32 -37.69 30.66
CA ASP A 29 11.28 -36.93 31.38
C ASP A 29 11.46 -35.41 31.21
N ARG A 30 12.71 -34.93 31.10
CA ARG A 30 13.00 -33.52 30.79
C ARG A 30 12.77 -33.17 29.32
N ALA A 31 13.02 -34.10 28.40
CA ALA A 31 12.90 -33.87 26.97
C ALA A 31 11.44 -33.91 26.47
N ARG A 32 10.59 -34.75 27.07
CA ARG A 32 9.17 -34.87 26.71
C ARG A 32 8.40 -33.53 26.69
N PRO A 33 8.42 -32.69 27.74
CA PRO A 33 7.69 -31.42 27.70
C PRO A 33 8.26 -30.44 26.66
N LEU A 34 9.55 -30.51 26.35
CA LEU A 34 10.17 -29.68 25.31
C LEU A 34 9.68 -30.09 23.91
N ALA A 35 9.50 -31.40 23.67
CA ALA A 35 8.93 -31.90 22.42
C ALA A 35 7.47 -31.44 22.26
N GLU A 36 6.65 -31.54 23.31
CA GLU A 36 5.26 -31.05 23.29
C GLU A 36 5.17 -29.53 23.07
N GLN A 37 6.09 -28.75 23.65
CA GLN A 37 6.17 -27.31 23.41
C GLN A 37 6.59 -27.00 21.97
N LEU A 38 7.52 -27.77 21.41
CA LEU A 38 7.95 -27.60 20.02
C LEU A 38 6.79 -27.89 19.05
N GLU A 39 6.02 -28.96 19.28
CA GLU A 39 4.84 -29.26 18.47
C GLU A 39 3.82 -28.11 18.49
N LYS A 40 3.54 -27.56 19.67
CA LYS A 40 2.65 -26.38 19.82
C LYS A 40 3.20 -25.16 19.08
N LEU A 41 4.50 -24.90 19.17
CA LEU A 41 5.13 -23.78 18.47
C LEU A 41 5.10 -23.96 16.95
N MET A 42 5.26 -25.17 16.45
CA MET A 42 5.13 -25.45 15.01
C MET A 42 3.70 -25.21 14.52
N ALA A 43 2.69 -25.68 15.26
CA ALA A 43 1.29 -25.42 14.94
C ALA A 43 0.98 -23.91 14.91
N ALA A 44 1.40 -23.17 15.95
CA ALA A 44 1.22 -21.72 16.01
C ALA A 44 1.93 -20.97 14.87
N LYS A 45 3.10 -21.47 14.42
CA LYS A 45 3.81 -20.91 13.28
C LYS A 45 3.03 -21.10 11.96
N ASP A 46 2.41 -22.26 11.78
CA ASP A 46 1.62 -22.54 10.58
C ASP A 46 0.32 -21.72 10.55
N GLU A 47 -0.32 -21.54 11.70
CA GLU A 47 -1.44 -20.59 11.87
C GLU A 47 -1.00 -19.16 11.54
N TYR A 48 0.14 -18.71 12.07
CA TYR A 48 0.68 -17.38 11.78
C TYR A 48 0.97 -17.17 10.30
N ARG A 49 1.55 -18.17 9.62
CA ARG A 49 1.80 -18.11 8.17
C ARG A 49 0.50 -18.00 7.37
N THR A 50 -0.53 -18.72 7.80
CA THR A 50 -1.86 -18.65 7.18
C THR A 50 -2.47 -17.26 7.35
N ALA A 51 -2.41 -16.70 8.57
CA ALA A 51 -2.88 -15.35 8.84
C ALA A 51 -2.10 -14.27 8.07
N LEU A 52 -0.79 -14.46 7.89
CA LEU A 52 0.04 -13.55 7.09
C LEU A 52 -0.37 -13.56 5.62
N ALA A 53 -0.57 -14.74 5.03
CA ALA A 53 -1.03 -14.87 3.65
C ALA A 53 -2.42 -14.24 3.47
N GLU A 54 -3.33 -14.41 4.44
CA GLU A 54 -4.64 -13.76 4.43
C GLU A 54 -4.53 -12.23 4.50
N ALA A 55 -3.66 -11.70 5.36
CA ALA A 55 -3.42 -10.26 5.47
C ALA A 55 -2.83 -9.67 4.17
N GLU A 56 -1.90 -10.36 3.52
CA GLU A 56 -1.37 -9.97 2.21
C GLU A 56 -2.46 -9.94 1.14
N HIS A 57 -3.32 -10.96 1.11
CA HIS A 57 -4.46 -11.03 0.19
C HIS A 57 -5.47 -9.90 0.45
N ILE A 58 -5.80 -9.61 1.71
CA ILE A 58 -6.68 -8.49 2.09
C ILE A 58 -6.08 -7.16 1.63
N ASN A 59 -4.78 -6.94 1.85
CA ASN A 59 -4.11 -5.71 1.42
C ASN A 59 -4.16 -5.53 -0.09
N ALA A 60 -3.90 -6.60 -0.87
CA ALA A 60 -4.00 -6.56 -2.33
C ALA A 60 -5.43 -6.18 -2.79
N ASN A 61 -6.46 -6.76 -2.14
CA ASN A 61 -7.85 -6.43 -2.44
C ASN A 61 -8.21 -4.99 -2.08
N LEU A 62 -7.72 -4.48 -0.93
CA LEU A 62 -7.93 -3.09 -0.54
C LEU A 62 -7.33 -2.10 -1.54
N ASP A 63 -6.15 -2.40 -2.07
CA ASP A 63 -5.50 -1.54 -3.06
C ASP A 63 -6.23 -1.59 -4.41
N ALA A 64 -6.74 -2.75 -4.81
CA ALA A 64 -7.61 -2.87 -5.99
C ALA A 64 -8.91 -2.06 -5.82
N ILE A 65 -9.54 -2.12 -4.64
CA ILE A 65 -10.75 -1.34 -4.33
C ILE A 65 -10.46 0.17 -4.38
N LYS A 66 -9.37 0.62 -3.73
CA LYS A 66 -8.97 2.04 -3.77
C LYS A 66 -8.73 2.53 -5.19
N LEU A 67 -8.10 1.70 -6.04
CA LEU A 67 -7.87 2.02 -7.43
C LEU A 67 -9.19 2.13 -8.20
N ALA A 68 -10.08 1.15 -8.05
CA ALA A 68 -11.39 1.18 -8.71
C ALA A 68 -12.25 2.37 -8.25
N ASP A 69 -12.25 2.69 -6.96
CA ASP A 69 -12.94 3.88 -6.43
C ASP A 69 -12.33 5.18 -6.96
N TRP A 70 -11.00 5.23 -7.10
CA TRP A 70 -10.32 6.37 -7.70
C TRP A 70 -10.73 6.54 -9.17
N GLU A 71 -10.69 5.48 -9.97
CA GLU A 71 -11.11 5.49 -11.37
C GLU A 71 -12.57 5.92 -11.52
N ARG A 72 -13.46 5.37 -10.69
CA ARG A 72 -14.88 5.76 -10.63
C ARG A 72 -15.04 7.25 -10.36
N ARG A 73 -14.31 7.81 -9.40
CA ARG A 73 -14.35 9.26 -9.10
C ARG A 73 -13.83 10.12 -10.26
N VAL A 74 -12.85 9.63 -11.01
CA VAL A 74 -12.38 10.31 -12.22
C VAL A 74 -13.45 10.27 -13.31
N ASP A 75 -14.09 9.13 -13.51
CA ASP A 75 -15.13 8.94 -14.53
C ASP A 75 -16.45 9.63 -14.20
N GLU A 76 -16.69 9.96 -12.92
CA GLU A 76 -17.80 10.84 -12.50
C GLU A 76 -17.69 12.24 -13.11
N PHE A 77 -16.49 12.68 -13.53
CA PHE A 77 -16.28 13.93 -14.26
C PHE A 77 -16.24 13.69 -15.76
N LYS A 78 -17.16 14.32 -16.48
CA LYS A 78 -17.11 14.48 -17.93
C LYS A 78 -16.78 15.93 -18.24
N ILE A 79 -15.63 16.16 -18.87
CA ILE A 79 -15.17 17.51 -19.25
C ILE A 79 -15.63 17.81 -20.67
N ASP A 80 -16.43 18.85 -20.83
CA ASP A 80 -16.95 19.26 -22.14
C ASP A 80 -16.12 20.40 -22.75
N SER A 81 -15.61 21.32 -21.94
CA SER A 81 -14.71 22.38 -22.41
C SER A 81 -13.90 23.03 -21.29
N VAL A 82 -12.80 23.70 -21.67
CA VAL A 82 -12.08 24.63 -20.81
C VAL A 82 -12.10 26.00 -21.49
N LYS A 83 -12.56 27.03 -20.78
CA LYS A 83 -12.73 28.38 -21.32
C LYS A 83 -12.00 29.42 -20.47
N PRO A 84 -11.49 30.51 -21.07
CA PRO A 84 -11.00 31.65 -20.30
C PRO A 84 -12.13 32.26 -19.44
N THR A 85 -11.80 32.77 -18.25
CA THR A 85 -12.71 33.57 -17.42
C THR A 85 -12.67 35.04 -17.86
N GLU A 86 -13.78 35.77 -17.77
CA GLU A 86 -13.90 37.16 -18.26
C GLU A 86 -12.96 38.16 -17.54
N HIS A 87 -12.48 37.82 -16.35
CA HIS A 87 -11.65 38.69 -15.50
C HIS A 87 -10.38 38.01 -14.96
N GLY A 88 -10.05 36.80 -15.42
CA GLY A 88 -8.89 36.06 -14.91
C GLY A 88 -7.67 36.24 -15.79
N ASP A 89 -6.49 36.32 -15.15
CA ASP A 89 -5.22 36.27 -15.87
C ASP A 89 -5.09 34.93 -16.60
N SER A 90 -5.14 34.99 -17.94
CA SER A 90 -5.04 33.84 -18.85
C SER A 90 -3.68 33.14 -18.82
N HIS A 91 -2.70 33.64 -18.06
CA HIS A 91 -1.44 32.97 -17.77
C HIS A 91 -1.49 32.11 -16.49
N LEU A 92 -2.56 32.25 -15.69
CA LEU A 92 -2.75 31.57 -14.42
C LEU A 92 -3.95 30.62 -14.46
N LEU A 93 -3.95 29.62 -13.57
CA LEU A 93 -5.05 28.65 -13.43
C LEU A 93 -6.41 29.31 -13.15
N ARG A 94 -6.42 30.50 -12.51
CA ARG A 94 -7.64 31.26 -12.24
C ARG A 94 -8.25 31.88 -13.50
N GLY A 95 -7.43 32.05 -14.55
CA GLY A 95 -7.83 32.49 -15.88
C GLY A 95 -8.68 31.49 -16.64
N PHE A 96 -8.86 30.26 -16.16
CA PHE A 96 -9.61 29.23 -16.85
C PHE A 96 -10.72 28.63 -15.99
N GLN A 97 -11.82 28.30 -16.66
CA GLN A 97 -12.95 27.57 -16.11
C GLN A 97 -13.12 26.26 -16.87
N VAL A 98 -13.19 25.17 -16.11
CA VAL A 98 -13.53 23.84 -16.60
C VAL A 98 -15.05 23.69 -16.53
N ILE A 99 -15.64 23.34 -17.67
CA ILE A 99 -17.09 23.18 -17.84
C ILE A 99 -17.36 21.74 -18.23
N GLY A 100 -18.34 21.13 -17.58
CA GLY A 100 -18.71 19.75 -17.86
C GLY A 100 -19.86 19.27 -17.00
N THR A 101 -19.93 17.97 -16.77
CA THR A 101 -20.86 17.35 -15.82
C THR A 101 -20.11 16.55 -14.76
N HIS A 102 -20.52 16.67 -13.50
CA HIS A 102 -20.04 15.85 -12.40
C HIS A 102 -21.24 15.11 -11.80
N LYS A 103 -21.20 13.78 -11.81
CA LYS A 103 -22.32 12.91 -11.37
C LYS A 103 -23.64 13.22 -12.09
N GLY A 104 -23.57 13.58 -13.38
CA GLY A 104 -24.72 13.93 -14.20
C GLY A 104 -25.23 15.37 -14.01
N THR A 105 -24.70 16.13 -13.05
CA THR A 105 -25.07 17.54 -12.84
C THR A 105 -24.08 18.45 -13.56
N PRO A 106 -24.54 19.45 -14.35
CA PRO A 106 -23.66 20.43 -14.95
C PRO A 106 -22.84 21.18 -13.89
N PHE A 107 -21.56 21.40 -14.16
CA PHE A 107 -20.68 22.22 -13.34
C PHE A 107 -19.83 23.15 -14.20
N ALA A 108 -19.46 24.28 -13.61
CA ALA A 108 -18.50 25.20 -14.18
C ALA A 108 -17.60 25.70 -13.06
N GLN A 109 -16.35 25.25 -13.01
CA GLN A 109 -15.44 25.51 -11.90
C GLN A 109 -14.12 26.08 -12.41
N SER A 110 -13.56 27.08 -11.71
CA SER A 110 -12.21 27.56 -12.03
C SER A 110 -11.22 26.40 -11.95
N LEU A 111 -10.31 26.31 -12.94
CA LEU A 111 -9.28 25.28 -12.97
C LEU A 111 -8.46 25.29 -11.67
N TYR A 112 -8.14 26.48 -11.14
CA TYR A 112 -7.51 26.65 -9.82
C TYR A 112 -8.24 25.93 -8.67
N ASN A 113 -9.58 25.90 -8.71
CA ASN A 113 -10.40 25.30 -7.68
C ASN A 113 -10.65 23.81 -7.88
N GLY A 114 -10.16 23.22 -8.98
CA GLY A 114 -10.25 21.80 -9.27
C GLY A 114 -9.79 20.90 -8.14
N ASP A 115 -10.46 19.76 -7.98
CA ASP A 115 -9.99 18.67 -7.13
C ASP A 115 -9.12 17.69 -7.94
N ARG A 116 -8.49 16.74 -7.24
CA ARG A 116 -7.55 15.80 -7.88
C ARG A 116 -8.24 14.96 -8.97
N ALA A 117 -9.50 14.59 -8.77
CA ALA A 117 -10.26 13.75 -9.69
C ALA A 117 -10.61 14.52 -10.98
N MET A 118 -11.02 15.79 -10.84
CA MET A 118 -11.24 16.68 -11.98
C MET A 118 -9.96 16.90 -12.79
N TYR A 119 -8.81 17.09 -12.14
CA TYR A 119 -7.53 17.21 -12.85
C TYR A 119 -7.16 15.93 -13.61
N ALA A 120 -7.36 14.76 -13.01
CA ALA A 120 -7.14 13.48 -13.69
C ALA A 120 -8.12 13.25 -14.85
N ALA A 121 -9.38 13.69 -14.70
CA ALA A 121 -10.37 13.64 -15.79
C ALA A 121 -9.99 14.58 -16.93
N LEU A 122 -9.52 15.79 -16.62
CA LEU A 122 -9.02 16.74 -17.61
C LEU A 122 -7.79 16.21 -18.35
N ALA A 123 -6.90 15.47 -17.67
CA ALA A 123 -5.75 14.83 -18.30
C ALA A 123 -6.12 13.76 -19.33
N LYS A 124 -7.29 13.09 -19.21
CA LYS A 124 -7.81 12.19 -20.25
C LYS A 124 -8.18 12.93 -21.54
N VAL A 125 -8.29 14.26 -21.48
CA VAL A 125 -8.72 15.12 -22.59
C VAL A 125 -7.66 16.21 -22.84
N GLU A 126 -6.40 15.79 -23.03
CA GLU A 126 -5.22 16.68 -23.02
C GLU A 126 -5.31 17.90 -23.94
N HIS A 127 -6.01 17.77 -25.08
CA HIS A 127 -6.17 18.84 -26.05
C HIS A 127 -6.97 20.03 -25.51
N MET A 128 -7.76 19.85 -24.45
CA MET A 128 -8.50 20.92 -23.78
C MET A 128 -7.65 21.67 -22.75
N ILE A 129 -6.45 21.18 -22.41
CA ILE A 129 -5.56 21.83 -21.45
C ILE A 129 -4.94 23.07 -22.11
N PRO A 130 -5.05 24.26 -21.50
CA PRO A 130 -4.44 25.46 -22.05
C PRO A 130 -2.93 25.30 -22.28
N ALA A 131 -2.43 25.76 -23.43
CA ALA A 131 -1.06 25.48 -23.87
C ALA A 131 0.04 25.91 -22.89
N HIS A 132 -0.13 27.05 -22.21
CA HIS A 132 0.85 27.55 -21.23
C HIS A 132 0.91 26.67 -19.98
N ILE A 133 -0.22 26.09 -19.53
CA ILE A 133 -0.24 25.10 -18.44
C ILE A 133 0.37 23.79 -18.92
N ARG A 134 0.01 23.35 -20.13
CA ARG A 134 0.57 22.13 -20.73
C ARG A 134 2.11 22.21 -20.80
N ALA A 135 2.66 23.37 -21.16
CA ALA A 135 4.09 23.61 -21.29
C ALA A 135 4.88 23.61 -19.96
N TRP A 136 4.23 23.53 -18.79
CA TRP A 136 4.94 23.47 -17.51
C TRP A 136 5.77 22.20 -17.34
N HIS A 137 5.34 21.09 -17.96
CA HIS A 137 6.00 19.77 -17.96
C HIS A 137 5.84 19.08 -19.33
N ALA A 138 6.63 18.03 -19.55
CA ALA A 138 6.51 17.20 -20.76
C ALA A 138 5.20 16.38 -20.79
N ASP A 139 4.70 15.97 -19.62
CA ASP A 139 3.45 15.25 -19.45
C ASP A 139 2.34 16.19 -18.93
N ALA A 140 1.17 16.11 -19.56
CA ALA A 140 0.00 16.89 -19.19
C ALA A 140 -0.51 16.55 -17.79
N ASN A 141 -0.41 15.28 -17.37
CA ASN A 141 -0.74 14.85 -16.02
C ASN A 141 0.17 15.52 -14.98
N GLU A 142 1.48 15.58 -15.24
CA GLU A 142 2.43 16.24 -14.34
C GLU A 142 2.17 17.75 -14.24
N SER A 143 1.86 18.42 -15.35
CA SER A 143 1.49 19.84 -15.37
C SER A 143 0.27 20.12 -14.48
N LEU A 144 -0.76 19.28 -14.55
CA LEU A 144 -1.97 19.41 -13.73
C LEU A 144 -1.76 18.98 -12.27
N LEU A 145 -0.91 17.99 -12.00
CA LEU A 145 -0.52 17.62 -10.64
C LEU A 145 0.26 18.72 -9.95
N LYS A 146 1.15 19.41 -10.68
CA LYS A 146 1.86 20.59 -10.18
C LYS A 146 0.88 21.72 -9.87
N ALA A 147 -0.09 21.99 -10.75
CA ALA A 147 -1.19 22.92 -10.51
C ALA A 147 -1.97 22.59 -9.22
N TYR A 148 -2.33 21.32 -9.03
CA TYR A 148 -3.02 20.84 -7.82
C TYR A 148 -2.18 21.00 -6.55
N ARG A 149 -0.87 20.70 -6.61
CA ARG A 149 0.05 20.87 -5.47
C ARG A 149 0.24 22.34 -5.11
N PHE A 150 0.35 23.24 -6.08
CA PHE A 150 0.43 24.68 -5.82
C PHE A 150 -0.79 25.20 -5.07
N LYS A 151 -1.99 24.72 -5.43
CA LYS A 151 -3.23 25.01 -4.69
C LYS A 151 -3.16 24.50 -3.25
N GLN A 152 -2.73 23.25 -3.03
CA GLN A 152 -2.67 22.64 -1.68
C GLN A 152 -1.67 23.35 -0.76
N LEU A 153 -0.57 23.84 -1.31
CA LEU A 153 0.49 24.51 -0.54
C LEU A 153 0.23 26.02 -0.35
N GLY A 154 -0.89 26.56 -0.86
CA GLY A 154 -1.24 27.99 -0.74
C GLY A 154 -0.37 28.93 -1.58
N TYR A 155 0.47 28.41 -2.47
CA TYR A 155 1.35 29.21 -3.34
C TYR A 155 0.61 29.75 -4.56
N VAL A 156 -0.48 30.51 -4.39
CA VAL A 156 -0.92 31.53 -5.38
C VAL A 156 -1.79 32.58 -4.66
N ALA A 157 -1.12 33.43 -3.88
CA ALA A 157 -1.57 34.77 -3.54
C ALA A 157 -0.37 35.72 -3.70
N ALA A 158 0.08 35.90 -4.95
CA ALA A 158 0.88 37.02 -5.42
C ALA A 158 0.72 37.08 -6.94
#